data_AF-A0A7J9L2L3-F1
#
_entry.id   AF-A0A7J9L2L3-F1
#
_cell.length_a   1.000
_cell.length_b   1.000
_cell.length_c   1.000
_cell.angle_alpha   90.00
_cell.angle_beta   90.00
_cell.angle_gamma   90.00
#
_symmetry.space_group_name_H-M   'P 1'
#
loop_
_entity.id
_entity.type
_entity.pdbx_description
1 polymer ?
#
loop_
_entity_poly.entity_id
_entity_poly.type
_entity_poly.pdbx_seq_one_letter_code
_entity_poly.pdbx_strand_id
1 'polypeptide(L)'
;MALVSRKFQAGDALIKLYRNFITDFETKINPLKLAHFAVIVSQQYTEKEAAISFLEGVIEKLQATKEQRIEEPILYIKMQISKFKLEQGDQKECKKLLEDGKSTLDSMTDIDPSVYATYYWVSSQYHKFRQEFAEFYRSALLYLAYTSVESLSESFKLDLAFDLSLSALLGDNIYNFGELLAHPIIKSLLGTKVEWLYYILQSFNSGNLVRYEELCRVHNAALSAQPALVENEKKLLEKINILCLMEIIFSRPSDDRTIPLKVIAERTKLSIEDVEYLLMKSLSVS
;
A
#
# COMPACT_ATOMS: atom_id res chain seq x y z
N MET A 1 -10.83 30.06 12.43
CA MET A 1 -11.27 29.43 11.16
C MET A 1 -11.36 27.89 11.18
N ALA A 2 -10.93 27.18 12.23
CA ALA A 2 -11.02 25.70 12.30
C ALA A 2 -12.41 25.12 12.64
N LEU A 3 -13.33 25.93 13.17
CA LEU A 3 -14.68 25.49 13.60
C LEU A 3 -15.70 25.39 12.45
N VAL A 4 -15.45 26.04 11.30
CA VAL A 4 -16.36 26.00 10.14
C VAL A 4 -16.20 24.71 9.33
N SER A 5 -14.99 24.12 9.30
CA SER A 5 -14.70 22.89 8.54
C SER A 5 -15.42 21.65 9.09
N ARG A 6 -15.51 21.48 10.41
CA ARG A 6 -16.15 20.30 11.01
C ARG A 6 -17.67 20.25 10.88
N LYS A 7 -18.35 21.41 10.80
CA LYS A 7 -19.81 21.46 10.59
C LYS A 7 -20.22 21.18 9.15
N PHE A 8 -19.34 21.41 8.18
CA PHE A 8 -19.59 21.06 6.77
C PHE A 8 -19.38 19.57 6.49
N GLN A 9 -18.58 18.86 7.28
CA GLN A 9 -18.39 17.41 7.16
C GLN A 9 -19.50 16.58 7.83
N ALA A 10 -20.42 17.20 8.58
CA ALA A 10 -21.49 16.51 9.29
C ALA A 10 -22.86 16.70 8.60
N GLY A 11 -23.41 15.62 8.03
CA GLY A 11 -24.76 15.56 7.43
C GLY A 11 -24.81 15.84 5.92
N ASP A 12 -26.02 15.93 5.35
CA ASP A 12 -26.29 16.17 3.91
C ASP A 12 -25.85 17.55 3.37
N ALA A 13 -25.04 18.29 4.13
CA ALA A 13 -24.70 19.67 3.81
C ALA A 13 -23.87 19.80 2.53
N LEU A 14 -22.89 18.90 2.27
CA LEU A 14 -22.13 18.94 1.01
C LEU A 14 -22.95 18.39 -0.15
N ILE A 15 -23.84 17.42 0.09
CA ILE A 15 -24.79 16.93 -0.92
C ILE A 15 -25.72 18.06 -1.38
N LYS A 16 -26.27 18.84 -0.44
CA LYS A 16 -27.10 20.02 -0.74
C LYS A 16 -26.31 21.14 -1.40
N LEU A 17 -25.07 21.39 -0.96
CA LEU A 17 -24.19 22.38 -1.59
C LEU A 17 -23.85 21.98 -3.04
N TYR A 18 -23.57 20.71 -3.28
CA TYR A 18 -23.27 20.22 -4.62
C TYR A 18 -24.47 20.39 -5.54
N ARG A 19 -25.65 19.92 -5.11
CA ARG A 19 -26.90 19.98 -5.89
C ARG A 19 -27.44 21.39 -6.12
N ASN A 20 -27.28 22.30 -5.16
CA ASN A 20 -27.89 23.63 -5.23
C ASN A 20 -26.93 24.73 -5.72
N PHE A 21 -25.62 24.44 -5.78
CA PHE A 21 -24.64 25.48 -6.09
C PHE A 21 -23.61 24.99 -7.10
N ILE A 22 -22.99 23.84 -6.86
CA ILE A 22 -21.95 23.34 -7.76
C ILE A 22 -22.55 23.02 -9.13
N THR A 23 -23.78 22.50 -9.19
CA THR A 23 -24.47 22.18 -10.46
C THR A 23 -24.63 23.41 -11.37
N ASP A 24 -24.80 24.60 -10.80
CA ASP A 24 -24.95 25.85 -11.56
C ASP A 24 -23.61 26.40 -12.06
N PHE A 25 -22.50 26.01 -11.43
CA PHE A 25 -21.14 26.44 -11.79
C PHE A 25 -20.30 25.35 -12.47
N GLU A 26 -20.85 24.16 -12.69
CA GLU A 26 -20.18 22.99 -13.30
C GLU A 26 -19.46 23.35 -14.62
N THR A 27 -20.06 24.22 -15.45
CA THR A 27 -19.51 24.64 -16.75
C THR A 27 -18.36 25.66 -16.68
N LYS A 28 -18.06 26.20 -15.49
CA LYS A 28 -17.01 27.22 -15.28
C LYS A 28 -15.90 26.75 -14.36
N ILE A 29 -16.02 25.55 -13.79
CA ILE A 29 -15.06 24.98 -12.85
C ILE A 29 -14.13 24.03 -13.62
N ASN A 30 -12.85 24.02 -13.25
CA ASN A 30 -11.91 23.04 -13.79
C ASN A 30 -12.43 21.60 -13.56
N PRO A 31 -12.52 20.76 -14.61
CA PRO A 31 -13.06 19.40 -14.50
C PRO A 31 -12.44 18.51 -13.41
N LEU A 32 -11.14 18.63 -13.14
CA LEU A 32 -10.47 17.88 -12.07
C LEU A 32 -10.90 18.35 -10.68
N LYS A 33 -11.08 19.66 -10.49
CA LYS A 33 -11.61 20.18 -9.22
C LYS A 33 -13.05 19.72 -9.00
N LEU A 34 -13.86 19.67 -10.06
CA LEU A 34 -15.20 19.13 -10.00
C LEU A 34 -15.18 17.65 -9.56
N ALA A 35 -14.28 16.84 -10.12
CA ALA A 35 -14.07 15.46 -9.72
C ALA A 35 -13.67 15.33 -8.24
N HIS A 36 -12.75 16.17 -7.75
CA HIS A 36 -12.40 16.21 -6.32
C HIS A 36 -13.61 16.50 -5.43
N PHE A 37 -14.44 17.49 -5.80
CA PHE A 37 -15.66 17.79 -5.06
C PHE A 37 -16.65 16.62 -5.11
N ALA A 38 -16.88 16.02 -6.27
CA ALA A 38 -17.78 14.89 -6.44
C ALA A 38 -17.36 13.70 -5.56
N VAL A 39 -16.05 13.41 -5.49
CA VAL A 39 -15.53 12.34 -4.62
C VAL A 39 -15.76 12.65 -3.14
N ILE A 40 -15.52 13.88 -2.68
CA ILE A 40 -15.79 14.27 -1.28
C ILE A 40 -17.28 14.15 -0.95
N VAL A 41 -18.15 14.57 -1.87
CA VAL A 41 -19.61 14.47 -1.70
C VAL A 41 -20.06 13.02 -1.68
N SER A 42 -19.48 12.16 -2.52
CA SER A 42 -19.79 10.74 -2.57
C SER A 42 -19.53 10.02 -1.24
N GLN A 43 -18.57 10.49 -0.43
CA GLN A 43 -18.26 9.92 0.87
C GLN A 43 -19.31 10.22 1.95
N GLN A 44 -20.19 11.21 1.72
CA GLN A 44 -21.27 11.54 2.65
C GLN A 44 -22.52 10.67 2.48
N TYR A 45 -22.62 9.93 1.37
CA TYR A 45 -23.73 9.03 1.13
C TYR A 45 -23.64 7.81 2.06
N THR A 46 -24.75 7.51 2.75
CA THR A 46 -24.86 6.31 3.58
C THR A 46 -24.92 5.04 2.73
N GLU A 47 -25.65 5.08 1.61
CA GLU A 47 -25.78 3.97 0.66
C GLU A 47 -24.75 4.09 -0.45
N LYS A 48 -23.98 3.01 -0.66
CA LYS A 48 -22.87 2.97 -1.63
C LYS A 48 -23.39 2.97 -3.06
N GLU A 49 -24.52 2.32 -3.31
CA GLU A 49 -25.22 2.31 -4.59
C GLU A 49 -25.64 3.73 -5.00
N ALA A 50 -26.21 4.50 -4.06
CA ALA A 50 -26.58 5.89 -4.31
C ALA A 50 -25.36 6.79 -4.59
N ALA A 51 -24.24 6.53 -3.91
CA ALA A 51 -22.97 7.22 -4.16
C ALA A 51 -22.43 6.91 -5.57
N ILE A 52 -22.50 5.65 -5.99
CA ILE A 52 -22.05 5.19 -7.31
C ILE A 52 -22.92 5.83 -8.40
N SER A 53 -24.25 5.77 -8.29
CA SER A 53 -25.14 6.39 -9.29
C SER A 53 -24.95 7.91 -9.38
N PHE A 54 -24.64 8.58 -8.27
CA PHE A 54 -24.28 10.00 -8.29
C PHE A 54 -22.98 10.23 -9.08
N LEU A 55 -21.93 9.46 -8.81
CA LEU A 55 -20.65 9.57 -9.50
C LEU A 55 -20.75 9.24 -11.00
N GLU A 56 -21.54 8.23 -11.37
CA GLU A 56 -21.86 7.90 -12.77
C GLU A 56 -22.54 9.06 -13.48
N GLY A 57 -23.52 9.72 -12.84
CA GLY A 57 -24.16 10.91 -13.38
C GLY A 57 -23.19 12.10 -13.57
N VAL A 58 -22.17 12.23 -12.71
CA VAL A 58 -21.11 13.25 -12.90
C VAL A 58 -20.22 12.91 -14.09
N ILE A 59 -19.90 11.62 -14.30
CA ILE A 59 -19.13 11.18 -15.47
C ILE A 59 -19.87 11.50 -16.77
N GLU A 60 -21.17 11.19 -16.86
CA GLU A 60 -21.97 11.47 -18.06
C GLU A 60 -21.97 12.96 -18.42
N LYS A 61 -22.08 13.83 -17.40
CA LYS A 61 -22.01 15.29 -17.57
C LYS A 61 -20.64 15.78 -18.04
N LEU A 62 -19.57 15.24 -17.45
CA LEU A 62 -18.20 15.57 -17.87
C LEU A 62 -17.96 15.19 -19.34
N GLN A 63 -18.45 14.01 -19.76
CA GLN A 63 -18.39 13.57 -21.15
C GLN A 63 -19.20 14.49 -22.09
N ALA A 64 -20.36 14.99 -21.64
CA ALA A 64 -21.20 15.90 -22.40
C ALA A 64 -20.57 17.28 -22.64
N THR A 65 -19.63 17.70 -21.79
CA THR A 65 -18.99 19.03 -21.88
C THR A 65 -17.97 19.10 -23.04
N LYS A 66 -17.50 17.94 -23.56
CA LYS A 66 -16.55 17.82 -24.69
C LYS A 66 -15.27 18.67 -24.55
N GLU A 67 -14.80 18.88 -23.32
CA GLU A 67 -13.52 19.57 -23.07
C GLU A 67 -12.31 18.68 -23.37
N GLN A 68 -11.13 19.30 -23.56
CA GLN A 68 -9.87 18.56 -23.64
C GLN A 68 -9.45 18.08 -22.24
N ARG A 69 -8.83 16.90 -22.14
CA ARG A 69 -8.38 16.26 -20.89
C ARG A 69 -9.50 15.85 -19.89
N ILE A 70 -10.67 15.44 -20.39
CA ILE A 70 -11.74 14.88 -19.53
C ILE A 70 -11.41 13.47 -18.99
N GLU A 71 -10.43 12.78 -19.56
CA GLU A 71 -10.12 11.41 -19.16
C GLU A 71 -9.54 11.34 -17.74
N GLU A 72 -8.76 12.34 -17.35
CA GLU A 72 -8.16 12.48 -16.02
C GLU A 72 -9.21 12.59 -14.88
N PRO A 73 -10.17 13.54 -14.90
CA PRO A 73 -11.22 13.61 -13.90
C PRO A 73 -12.15 12.40 -13.93
N ILE A 74 -12.42 11.83 -15.11
CA ILE A 74 -13.22 10.60 -15.22
C ILE A 74 -12.49 9.44 -14.55
N LEU A 75 -11.18 9.29 -14.77
CA LEU A 75 -10.36 8.27 -14.12
C LEU A 75 -10.40 8.44 -12.60
N TYR A 76 -10.23 9.66 -12.10
CA TYR A 76 -10.32 9.96 -10.67
C TYR A 76 -11.66 9.52 -10.06
N ILE A 77 -12.78 9.80 -10.73
CA ILE A 77 -14.11 9.38 -10.28
C ILE A 77 -14.27 7.86 -10.37
N LYS A 78 -13.80 7.23 -11.46
CA LYS A 78 -13.84 5.76 -11.61
C LYS A 78 -13.07 5.04 -10.51
N MET A 79 -11.95 5.58 -10.05
CA MET A 79 -11.20 5.02 -8.91
C MET A 79 -12.02 5.05 -7.62
N GLN A 80 -12.77 6.14 -7.38
CA GLN A 80 -13.68 6.20 -6.24
C GLN A 80 -14.85 5.22 -6.35
N ILE A 81 -15.43 5.04 -7.55
CA ILE A 81 -16.44 4.00 -7.80
C ILE A 81 -15.86 2.61 -7.51
N SER A 82 -14.65 2.34 -8.00
CA SER A 82 -13.95 1.07 -7.77
C SER A 82 -13.74 0.78 -6.29
N LYS A 83 -13.39 1.80 -5.49
CA LYS A 83 -13.33 1.68 -4.02
C LYS A 83 -14.67 1.29 -3.40
N PHE A 84 -15.77 1.90 -3.81
CA PHE A 84 -17.10 1.53 -3.28
C PHE A 84 -17.53 0.13 -3.72
N LYS A 85 -17.21 -0.29 -4.96
CA LYS A 85 -17.44 -1.65 -5.44
C LYS A 85 -16.64 -2.68 -4.63
N LEU A 86 -15.39 -2.36 -4.27
CA LEU A 86 -14.58 -3.19 -3.39
C LEU A 86 -15.19 -3.33 -2.00
N GLU A 87 -15.70 -2.23 -1.41
CA GLU A 87 -16.40 -2.24 -0.12
C GLU A 87 -17.71 -3.05 -0.15
N GLN A 88 -18.38 -3.13 -1.31
CA GLN A 88 -19.55 -4.00 -1.55
C GLN A 88 -19.17 -5.47 -1.77
N GLY A 89 -17.88 -5.80 -1.91
CA GLY A 89 -17.39 -7.15 -2.21
C GLY A 89 -17.36 -7.52 -3.70
N ASP A 90 -17.65 -6.58 -4.61
CA ASP A 90 -17.58 -6.82 -6.06
C ASP A 90 -16.14 -6.71 -6.58
N GLN A 91 -15.36 -7.76 -6.32
CA GLN A 91 -13.96 -7.84 -6.73
C GLN A 91 -13.78 -7.86 -8.26
N LYS A 92 -14.75 -8.41 -9.00
CA LYS A 92 -14.63 -8.57 -10.46
C LYS A 92 -14.72 -7.22 -11.14
N GLU A 93 -15.69 -6.41 -10.75
CA GLU A 93 -15.87 -5.10 -11.35
C GLU A 93 -14.77 -4.12 -10.90
N CYS A 94 -14.33 -4.20 -9.64
CA CYS A 94 -13.18 -3.45 -9.15
C CYS A 94 -11.91 -3.74 -9.98
N LYS A 95 -11.66 -5.02 -10.31
CA LYS A 95 -10.51 -5.41 -11.13
C LYS A 95 -10.58 -4.82 -12.54
N LYS A 96 -11.73 -4.91 -13.21
CA LYS A 96 -11.90 -4.32 -14.56
C LYS A 96 -11.65 -2.81 -14.53
N LEU A 97 -12.22 -2.10 -13.56
CA LEU A 97 -12.03 -0.67 -13.42
C LEU A 97 -10.55 -0.30 -13.17
N LEU A 98 -9.80 -1.12 -12.45
CA LEU A 98 -8.35 -0.92 -12.24
C LEU A 98 -7.52 -1.22 -13.49
N GLU A 99 -7.87 -2.24 -14.27
CA GLU A 99 -7.19 -2.57 -15.54
C GLU A 99 -7.45 -1.49 -16.60
N ASP A 100 -8.71 -1.11 -16.78
CA ASP A 100 -9.11 0.00 -17.66
C ASP A 100 -8.45 1.31 -17.21
N GLY A 101 -8.45 1.54 -15.89
CA GLY A 101 -7.82 2.72 -15.30
C GLY A 101 -6.31 2.77 -15.55
N LYS A 102 -5.63 1.62 -15.51
CA LYS A 102 -4.19 1.53 -15.82
C LYS A 102 -3.90 1.88 -17.27
N SER A 103 -4.62 1.27 -18.20
CA SER A 103 -4.49 1.53 -19.63
C SER A 103 -4.70 3.01 -19.96
N THR A 104 -5.72 3.60 -19.33
CA THR A 104 -6.05 5.02 -19.46
C THR A 104 -4.93 5.90 -18.89
N LEU A 105 -4.39 5.57 -17.72
CA LEU A 105 -3.29 6.28 -17.07
C LEU A 105 -1.98 6.21 -17.89
N ASP A 106 -1.66 5.05 -18.45
CA ASP A 106 -0.46 4.83 -19.28
C ASP A 106 -0.53 5.56 -20.63
N SER A 107 -1.75 5.83 -21.12
CA SER A 107 -1.99 6.55 -22.39
C SER A 107 -1.86 8.07 -22.27
N MET A 108 -1.99 8.61 -21.06
CA MET A 108 -1.95 10.04 -20.79
C MET A 108 -0.55 10.54 -20.48
N THR A 109 -0.29 11.80 -20.79
CA THR A 109 0.96 12.52 -20.47
C THR A 109 0.63 13.77 -19.66
N ASP A 110 1.53 14.17 -18.75
CA ASP A 110 1.37 15.32 -17.84
C ASP A 110 0.12 15.25 -16.93
N ILE A 111 -0.08 14.11 -16.26
CA ILE A 111 -1.20 13.87 -15.33
C ILE A 111 -0.88 14.48 -13.95
N ASP A 112 -1.89 15.01 -13.26
CA ASP A 112 -1.76 15.49 -11.89
C ASP A 112 -1.34 14.33 -10.94
N PRO A 113 -0.33 14.53 -10.06
CA PRO A 113 0.11 13.53 -9.11
C PRO A 113 -1.00 12.96 -8.21
N SER A 114 -2.05 13.74 -7.94
CA SER A 114 -3.18 13.29 -7.12
C SER A 114 -3.98 12.16 -7.77
N VAL A 115 -4.00 12.08 -9.11
CA VAL A 115 -4.67 11.01 -9.86
C VAL A 115 -3.85 9.74 -9.80
N TYR A 116 -2.52 9.83 -9.96
CA TYR A 116 -1.61 8.71 -9.72
C TYR A 116 -1.75 8.19 -8.28
N ALA A 117 -1.71 9.08 -7.30
CA ALA A 117 -1.89 8.71 -5.89
C ALA A 117 -3.22 7.96 -5.68
N THR A 118 -4.33 8.47 -6.21
CA THR A 118 -5.64 7.85 -6.04
C THR A 118 -5.71 6.47 -6.70
N TYR A 119 -5.15 6.32 -7.91
CA TYR A 119 -5.07 5.04 -8.60
C TYR A 119 -4.29 4.00 -7.77
N TYR A 120 -3.07 4.33 -7.36
CA TYR A 120 -2.22 3.42 -6.60
C TYR A 120 -2.77 3.11 -5.21
N TRP A 121 -3.49 4.05 -4.60
CA TRP A 121 -4.19 3.81 -3.35
C TRP A 121 -5.32 2.78 -3.52
N VAL A 122 -6.18 2.91 -4.52
CA VAL A 122 -7.27 1.95 -4.75
C VAL A 122 -6.71 0.59 -5.16
N SER A 123 -5.65 0.56 -5.97
CA SER A 123 -4.91 -0.66 -6.28
C SER A 123 -4.37 -1.33 -5.03
N SER A 124 -3.75 -0.58 -4.10
CA SER A 124 -3.25 -1.15 -2.85
C SER A 124 -4.41 -1.73 -2.03
N GLN A 125 -5.53 -1.03 -1.86
CA GLN A 125 -6.69 -1.57 -1.14
C GLN A 125 -7.23 -2.86 -1.76
N TYR A 126 -7.26 -2.96 -3.10
CA TYR A 126 -7.65 -4.18 -3.81
C TYR A 126 -6.72 -5.36 -3.50
N HIS A 127 -5.40 -5.15 -3.57
CA HIS A 127 -4.42 -6.18 -3.23
C HIS A 127 -4.44 -6.56 -1.75
N LYS A 128 -4.70 -5.59 -0.86
CA LYS A 128 -4.90 -5.84 0.58
C LYS A 128 -6.07 -6.79 0.81
N PHE A 129 -7.20 -6.56 0.14
CA PHE A 129 -8.39 -7.41 0.25
C PHE A 129 -8.15 -8.83 -0.26
N ARG A 130 -7.33 -8.99 -1.30
CA ARG A 130 -6.95 -10.30 -1.86
C ARG A 130 -5.79 -10.98 -1.13
N GLN A 131 -5.24 -10.36 -0.08
CA GLN A 131 -4.05 -10.83 0.65
C GLN A 131 -2.82 -10.99 -0.25
N GLU A 132 -2.72 -10.20 -1.31
CA GLU A 132 -1.56 -10.15 -2.21
C GLU A 132 -0.52 -9.15 -1.65
N PHE A 133 0.23 -9.58 -0.64
CA PHE A 133 1.15 -8.72 0.12
C PHE A 133 2.23 -8.04 -0.76
N ALA A 134 2.79 -8.75 -1.74
CA ALA A 134 3.84 -8.22 -2.59
C ALA A 134 3.36 -7.07 -3.49
N GLU A 135 2.19 -7.24 -4.11
CA GLU A 135 1.57 -6.23 -4.96
C GLU A 135 1.03 -5.06 -4.13
N PHE A 136 0.47 -5.33 -2.94
CA PHE A 136 0.12 -4.28 -1.99
C PHE A 136 1.32 -3.38 -1.67
N TYR A 137 2.46 -3.99 -1.33
CA TYR A 137 3.68 -3.26 -0.98
C TYR A 137 4.14 -2.34 -2.11
N ARG A 138 4.19 -2.86 -3.35
CA ARG A 138 4.56 -2.08 -4.54
C ARG A 138 3.61 -0.92 -4.79
N SER A 139 2.31 -1.17 -4.81
CA SER A 139 1.30 -0.12 -5.03
C SER A 139 1.29 0.92 -3.91
N ALA A 140 1.51 0.51 -2.65
CA ALA A 140 1.56 1.43 -1.51
C ALA A 140 2.81 2.31 -1.52
N LEU A 141 3.97 1.80 -1.95
CA LEU A 141 5.16 2.64 -2.15
C LEU A 141 4.97 3.63 -3.29
N LEU A 142 4.36 3.21 -4.40
CA LEU A 142 4.02 4.12 -5.50
C LEU A 142 3.05 5.21 -5.04
N TYR A 143 2.05 4.88 -4.22
CA TYR A 143 1.18 5.88 -3.59
C TYR A 143 1.97 6.94 -2.78
N LEU A 144 2.94 6.49 -1.98
CA LEU A 144 3.81 7.37 -1.19
C LEU A 144 4.77 8.21 -2.07
N ALA A 145 5.11 7.75 -3.27
CA ALA A 145 5.90 8.53 -4.21
C ALA A 145 5.15 9.75 -4.77
N TYR A 146 3.81 9.66 -4.86
CA TYR A 146 2.95 10.76 -5.36
C TYR A 146 2.25 11.56 -4.25
N THR A 147 2.43 11.19 -2.97
CA THR A 147 1.78 11.84 -1.83
C THR A 147 2.80 12.29 -0.81
N SER A 148 2.76 13.57 -0.41
CA SER A 148 3.59 14.08 0.69
C SER A 148 3.20 13.42 2.02
N VAL A 149 4.15 12.80 2.72
CA VAL A 149 3.89 12.15 4.02
C VAL A 149 3.37 13.16 5.05
N GLU A 150 3.79 14.42 4.94
CA GLU A 150 3.41 15.51 5.85
C GLU A 150 1.92 15.87 5.79
N SER A 151 1.24 15.60 4.67
CA SER A 151 -0.19 15.91 4.52
C SER A 151 -1.11 14.86 5.14
N LEU A 152 -0.57 13.69 5.51
CA LEU A 152 -1.31 12.58 6.08
C LEU A 152 -1.51 12.74 7.59
N SER A 153 -2.63 12.24 8.12
CA SER A 153 -2.87 12.22 9.56
C SER A 153 -1.97 11.20 10.26
N GLU A 154 -1.59 11.48 11.51
CA GLU A 154 -0.73 10.57 12.31
C GLU A 154 -1.35 9.18 12.49
N SER A 155 -2.67 9.09 12.63
CA SER A 155 -3.37 7.79 12.71
C SER A 155 -3.22 6.99 11.42
N PHE A 156 -3.41 7.65 10.27
CA PHE A 156 -3.30 7.01 8.97
C PHE A 156 -1.85 6.60 8.66
N LYS A 157 -0.87 7.41 9.07
CA LYS A 157 0.56 7.07 8.96
C LYS A 157 0.87 5.80 9.73
N LEU A 158 0.35 5.65 10.95
CA LEU A 158 0.58 4.47 11.77
C LEU A 158 -0.04 3.22 11.13
N ASP A 159 -1.30 3.31 10.69
CA ASP A 159 -2.00 2.19 10.04
C ASP A 159 -1.28 1.76 8.75
N LEU A 160 -0.91 2.73 7.91
CA LEU A 160 -0.19 2.46 6.67
C LEU A 160 1.21 1.90 6.91
N ALA A 161 1.95 2.42 7.91
CA ALA A 161 3.26 1.91 8.28
C ALA A 161 3.17 0.46 8.77
N PHE A 162 2.13 0.14 9.53
CA PHE A 162 1.87 -1.22 9.99
C PHE A 162 1.57 -2.16 8.81
N ASP A 163 0.65 -1.79 7.92
CA ASP A 163 0.29 -2.58 6.75
C ASP A 163 1.48 -2.79 5.80
N LEU A 164 2.28 -1.75 5.56
CA LEU A 164 3.50 -1.82 4.74
C LEU A 164 4.52 -2.76 5.34
N SER A 165 4.74 -2.67 6.65
CA SER A 165 5.69 -3.52 7.37
C SER A 165 5.27 -4.99 7.32
N LEU A 166 3.98 -5.27 7.55
CA LEU A 166 3.44 -6.61 7.44
C LEU A 166 3.58 -7.16 6.02
N SER A 167 3.28 -6.34 5.02
CA SER A 167 3.36 -6.72 3.61
C SER A 167 4.79 -6.92 3.13
N ALA A 168 5.75 -6.15 3.66
CA ALA A 168 7.17 -6.35 3.39
C ALA A 168 7.67 -7.68 3.97
N LEU A 169 7.19 -8.07 5.15
CA LEU A 169 7.55 -9.34 5.78
C LEU A 169 6.91 -10.54 5.05
N LEU A 170 5.61 -10.47 4.78
CA LEU A 170 4.84 -11.57 4.19
C LEU A 170 4.89 -11.64 2.66
N GLY A 171 5.30 -10.57 1.99
CA GLY A 171 5.34 -10.50 0.54
C GLY A 171 6.42 -11.38 -0.06
N ASP A 172 6.02 -12.18 -1.05
CA ASP A 172 6.94 -12.97 -1.84
C ASP A 172 7.88 -12.06 -2.64
N ASN A 173 9.14 -12.47 -2.79
CA ASN A 173 10.16 -11.76 -3.57
C ASN A 173 10.50 -10.33 -3.10
N ILE A 174 10.20 -9.99 -1.84
CA ILE A 174 10.64 -8.74 -1.21
C ILE A 174 11.79 -9.04 -0.27
N TYR A 175 13.03 -8.77 -0.72
CA TYR A 175 14.24 -8.96 0.08
C TYR A 175 14.97 -7.65 0.40
N ASN A 176 14.60 -6.54 -0.27
CA ASN A 176 15.17 -5.23 0.00
C ASN A 176 14.32 -4.45 1.00
N PHE A 177 14.72 -4.47 2.28
CA PHE A 177 14.07 -3.72 3.36
C PHE A 177 14.66 -2.32 3.55
N GLY A 178 15.80 -2.02 2.91
CA GLY A 178 16.53 -0.77 3.08
C GLY A 178 15.73 0.45 2.60
N GLU A 179 15.01 0.31 1.47
CA GLU A 179 14.13 1.36 0.94
C GLU A 179 13.02 1.72 1.93
N LEU A 180 12.34 0.69 2.47
CA LEU A 180 11.26 0.90 3.45
C LEU A 180 11.78 1.50 4.75
N LEU A 181 12.91 1.00 5.27
CA LEU A 181 13.52 1.49 6.52
C LEU A 181 14.03 2.93 6.41
N ALA A 182 14.46 3.36 5.22
CA ALA A 182 14.85 4.74 4.95
C ALA A 182 13.64 5.69 4.88
N HIS A 183 12.45 5.17 4.57
CA HIS A 183 11.26 5.98 4.36
C HIS A 183 10.71 6.58 5.68
N PRO A 184 10.33 7.87 5.72
CA PRO A 184 9.82 8.53 6.94
C PRO A 184 8.57 7.86 7.54
N ILE A 185 7.77 7.17 6.72
CA ILE A 185 6.54 6.48 7.16
C ILE A 185 6.81 5.48 8.29
N ILE A 186 7.95 4.77 8.23
CA ILE A 186 8.32 3.75 9.21
C ILE A 186 8.72 4.36 10.55
N LYS A 187 9.23 5.60 10.57
CA LYS A 187 9.55 6.30 11.81
C LYS A 187 8.29 6.58 12.65
N SER A 188 7.11 6.56 12.04
CA SER A 188 5.82 6.69 12.73
C SER A 188 5.50 5.50 13.65
N LEU A 189 6.21 4.37 13.51
CA LEU A 189 6.06 3.21 14.38
C LEU A 189 6.82 3.37 15.72
N LEU A 190 7.85 4.23 15.75
CA LEU A 190 8.69 4.43 16.95
C LEU A 190 7.90 5.15 18.06
N GLY A 191 7.98 4.64 19.28
CA GLY A 191 7.22 5.20 20.41
C GLY A 191 5.76 4.78 20.47
N THR A 192 5.35 3.80 19.66
CA THR A 192 3.99 3.24 19.65
C THR A 192 3.97 1.82 20.21
N LYS A 193 2.77 1.26 20.42
CA LYS A 193 2.60 -0.15 20.85
C LYS A 193 3.13 -1.17 19.83
N VAL A 194 3.34 -0.76 18.58
CA VAL A 194 3.80 -1.61 17.48
C VAL A 194 5.27 -1.39 17.12
N GLU A 195 6.03 -0.72 17.99
CA GLU A 195 7.46 -0.47 17.79
C GLU A 195 8.28 -1.76 17.57
N TRP A 196 7.84 -2.89 18.13
CA TRP A 196 8.45 -4.20 17.90
C TRP A 196 8.60 -4.55 16.41
N LEU A 197 7.66 -4.10 15.57
CA LEU A 197 7.66 -4.37 14.14
C LEU A 197 8.84 -3.69 13.42
N TYR A 198 9.21 -2.49 13.88
CA TYR A 198 10.40 -1.80 13.40
C TYR A 198 11.68 -2.60 13.67
N TYR A 199 11.83 -3.13 14.90
CA TYR A 199 13.01 -3.93 15.25
C TYR A 199 13.06 -5.28 14.52
N ILE A 200 11.90 -5.86 14.19
CA ILE A 200 11.85 -7.06 13.34
C ILE A 200 12.34 -6.70 11.93
N LEU A 201 11.83 -5.63 11.31
CA LEU A 201 12.30 -5.20 9.98
C LEU A 201 13.82 -4.93 9.97
N GLN A 202 14.35 -4.30 11.02
CA GLN A 202 15.79 -4.08 11.17
C GLN A 202 16.58 -5.39 11.26
N SER A 203 16.01 -6.41 11.94
CA SER A 203 16.64 -7.73 12.06
C SER A 203 16.63 -8.49 10.74
N PHE A 204 15.55 -8.35 9.94
CA PHE A 204 15.48 -8.88 8.57
C PHE A 204 16.51 -8.19 7.66
N ASN A 205 16.60 -6.86 7.71
CA ASN A 205 17.55 -6.11 6.89
C ASN A 205 19.03 -6.42 7.20
N SER A 206 19.34 -6.76 8.46
CA SER A 206 20.70 -7.15 8.87
C SER A 206 20.95 -8.66 8.82
N GLY A 207 19.96 -9.46 8.44
CA GLY A 207 20.06 -10.92 8.42
C GLY A 207 20.41 -11.55 9.78
N ASN A 208 20.09 -10.89 10.90
CA ASN A 208 20.49 -11.35 12.23
C ASN A 208 19.42 -12.25 12.86
N LEU A 209 19.59 -13.57 12.69
CA LEU A 209 18.68 -14.58 13.25
C LEU A 209 18.61 -14.55 14.78
N VAL A 210 19.72 -14.30 15.48
CA VAL A 210 19.75 -14.29 16.94
C VAL A 210 18.83 -13.20 17.48
N ARG A 211 18.96 -11.99 16.92
CA ARG A 211 18.12 -10.85 17.29
C ARG A 211 16.65 -11.11 16.97
N TYR A 212 16.36 -11.74 15.83
CA TYR A 212 14.99 -12.11 15.48
C TYR A 212 14.38 -13.11 16.48
N GLU A 213 15.09 -14.17 16.85
CA GLU A 213 14.63 -15.14 17.85
C GLU A 213 14.37 -14.48 19.21
N GLU A 214 15.25 -13.58 19.64
CA GLU A 214 15.08 -12.82 20.88
C GLU A 214 13.83 -11.94 20.83
N LEU A 215 13.61 -11.21 19.73
CA LEU A 215 12.43 -10.37 19.54
C LEU A 215 11.15 -11.21 19.49
N CYS A 216 11.17 -12.37 18.86
CA CYS A 216 10.05 -13.31 18.83
C CYS A 216 9.71 -13.85 20.23
N ARG A 217 10.71 -14.04 21.11
CA ARG A 217 10.48 -14.44 22.51
C ARG A 217 9.90 -13.30 23.33
N VAL A 218 10.46 -12.09 23.21
CA VAL A 218 10.04 -10.90 23.97
C VAL A 218 8.64 -10.44 23.57
N HIS A 219 8.35 -10.43 22.27
CA HIS A 219 7.08 -9.92 21.71
C HIS A 219 6.12 -11.03 21.29
N ASN A 220 6.29 -12.26 21.79
CA ASN A 220 5.50 -13.42 21.39
C ASN A 220 3.97 -13.18 21.43
N ALA A 221 3.49 -12.48 22.46
CA ALA A 221 2.07 -12.16 22.60
C ALA A 221 1.55 -11.24 21.47
N ALA A 222 2.38 -10.30 20.99
CA ALA A 222 2.02 -9.39 19.91
C ALA A 222 2.10 -10.08 18.52
N LEU A 223 3.07 -10.97 18.32
CA LEU A 223 3.13 -11.80 17.11
C LEU A 223 1.95 -12.78 17.04
N SER A 224 1.65 -13.46 18.15
CA SER A 224 0.54 -14.43 18.23
C SER A 224 -0.84 -13.77 18.10
N ALA A 225 -0.94 -12.48 18.40
CA ALA A 225 -2.16 -11.70 18.17
C ALA A 225 -2.45 -11.46 16.68
N GLN A 226 -1.47 -11.65 15.79
CA GLN A 226 -1.59 -11.42 14.36
C GLN A 226 -1.68 -12.76 13.61
N PRO A 227 -2.88 -13.19 13.16
CA PRO A 227 -3.05 -14.50 12.54
C PRO A 227 -2.23 -14.65 11.25
N ALA A 228 -2.09 -13.58 10.47
CA ALA A 228 -1.33 -13.60 9.21
C ALA A 228 0.16 -13.95 9.41
N LEU A 229 0.77 -13.56 10.55
CA LEU A 229 2.15 -13.91 10.86
C LEU A 229 2.28 -15.37 11.30
N VAL A 230 1.33 -15.86 12.11
CA VAL A 230 1.32 -17.24 12.61
C VAL A 230 1.13 -18.24 11.45
N GLU A 231 0.20 -17.95 10.54
CA GLU A 231 -0.03 -18.79 9.36
C GLU A 231 1.18 -18.87 8.43
N ASN A 232 1.99 -17.80 8.37
CA ASN A 232 3.15 -17.70 7.49
C ASN A 232 4.50 -17.81 8.22
N GLU A 233 4.53 -18.33 9.45
CA GLU A 233 5.74 -18.42 10.27
C GLU A 233 6.89 -19.15 9.56
N LYS A 234 6.58 -20.27 8.90
CA LYS A 234 7.56 -21.04 8.11
C LYS A 234 8.18 -20.20 6.99
N LYS A 235 7.37 -19.41 6.28
CA LYS A 235 7.85 -18.52 5.21
C LYS A 235 8.74 -17.42 5.76
N LEU A 236 8.41 -16.86 6.92
CA LEU A 236 9.23 -15.84 7.58
C LEU A 236 10.60 -16.39 7.98
N LEU A 237 10.65 -17.61 8.51
CA LEU A 237 11.89 -18.31 8.86
C LEU A 237 12.75 -18.60 7.62
N GLU A 238 12.15 -19.05 6.53
CA GLU A 238 12.87 -19.22 5.26
C GLU A 238 13.42 -17.88 4.76
N LYS A 239 12.61 -16.82 4.84
CA LYS A 239 12.98 -15.49 4.35
C LYS A 239 14.15 -14.87 5.12
N ILE A 240 14.16 -14.96 6.45
CA ILE A 240 15.30 -14.46 7.24
C ILE A 240 16.58 -15.26 6.97
N ASN A 241 16.46 -16.57 6.71
CA ASN A 241 17.60 -17.40 6.31
C ASN A 241 18.19 -16.95 4.95
N ILE A 242 17.33 -16.66 3.97
CA ILE A 242 17.75 -16.12 2.68
C ILE A 242 18.45 -14.76 2.86
N LEU A 243 17.90 -13.87 3.69
CA LEU A 243 18.52 -12.56 3.96
C LEU A 243 19.85 -12.68 4.69
N CYS A 244 19.97 -13.61 5.63
CA CYS A 244 21.22 -13.92 6.30
C CYS A 244 22.28 -14.38 5.29
N LEU A 245 21.90 -15.26 4.35
CA LEU A 245 22.78 -15.69 3.26
C LEU A 245 23.19 -14.52 2.36
N MET A 246 22.24 -13.65 1.96
CA MET A 246 22.53 -12.46 1.16
C MET A 246 23.54 -11.55 1.88
N GLU A 247 23.35 -11.28 3.17
CA GLU A 247 24.25 -10.44 3.96
C GLU A 247 25.66 -11.05 4.06
N ILE A 248 25.77 -12.38 4.23
CA ILE A 248 27.08 -13.08 4.23
C ILE A 248 27.79 -12.91 2.87
N ILE A 249 27.05 -12.94 1.77
CA ILE A 249 27.61 -12.74 0.43
C ILE A 249 28.04 -11.28 0.22
N PHE A 250 27.20 -10.31 0.59
CA PHE A 250 27.46 -8.89 0.37
C PHE A 250 28.51 -8.30 1.31
N SER A 251 28.66 -8.82 2.53
CA SER A 251 29.68 -8.36 3.48
C SER A 251 31.10 -8.84 3.15
N ARG A 252 31.25 -9.82 2.26
CA ARG A 252 32.55 -10.34 1.83
C ARG A 252 33.16 -9.50 0.70
N PRO A 253 34.49 -9.31 0.69
CA PRO A 253 35.17 -8.62 -0.39
C PRO A 253 35.02 -9.41 -1.71
N SER A 254 35.00 -8.67 -2.83
CA SER A 254 34.78 -9.22 -4.18
C SER A 254 35.73 -10.34 -4.59
N ASP A 255 36.89 -10.42 -3.93
CA ASP A 255 37.99 -11.36 -4.23
C ASP A 255 37.81 -12.74 -3.59
N ASP A 256 36.93 -12.90 -2.59
CA ASP A 256 36.67 -14.17 -1.90
C ASP A 256 35.18 -14.53 -1.88
N ARG A 257 34.70 -15.04 -3.03
CA ARG A 257 33.29 -15.47 -3.21
C ARG A 257 33.06 -16.96 -2.92
N THR A 258 34.07 -17.69 -2.44
CA THR A 258 33.91 -19.12 -2.15
C THR A 258 33.53 -19.30 -0.68
N ILE A 259 32.27 -19.63 -0.42
CA ILE A 259 31.76 -19.72 0.96
C ILE A 259 31.65 -21.20 1.35
N PRO A 260 32.38 -21.66 2.39
CA PRO A 260 32.20 -23.01 2.92
C PRO A 260 30.80 -23.17 3.52
N LEU A 261 30.10 -24.27 3.20
CA LEU A 261 28.77 -24.58 3.73
C LEU A 261 28.70 -24.54 5.26
N LYS A 262 29.81 -24.88 5.94
CA LYS A 262 29.93 -24.81 7.41
C LYS A 262 29.71 -23.40 7.96
N VAL A 263 30.24 -22.38 7.28
CA VAL A 263 30.10 -20.97 7.70
C VAL A 263 28.65 -20.51 7.57
N ILE A 264 27.95 -20.98 6.54
CA ILE A 264 26.53 -20.69 6.35
C ILE A 264 25.72 -21.40 7.44
N ALA A 265 25.96 -22.70 7.67
CA ALA A 265 25.29 -23.49 8.70
C ALA A 265 25.45 -22.91 10.12
N GLU A 266 26.64 -22.44 10.48
CA GLU A 266 26.90 -21.79 11.77
C GLU A 266 26.09 -20.50 11.95
N ARG A 267 25.90 -19.73 10.87
CA ARG A 267 25.21 -18.43 10.90
C ARG A 267 23.69 -18.54 10.80
N THR A 268 23.19 -19.45 9.97
CA THR A 268 21.75 -19.73 9.83
C THR A 268 21.22 -20.68 10.89
N LYS A 269 22.11 -21.32 11.68
CA LYS A 269 21.79 -22.38 12.64
C LYS A 269 21.05 -23.58 12.00
N LEU A 270 21.28 -23.79 10.70
CA LEU A 270 20.69 -24.88 9.94
C LEU A 270 21.66 -26.06 9.81
N SER A 271 21.13 -27.25 9.54
CA SER A 271 21.96 -28.39 9.16
C SER A 271 22.59 -28.17 7.78
N ILE A 272 23.66 -28.90 7.46
CA ILE A 272 24.32 -28.78 6.14
C ILE A 272 23.35 -29.14 5.00
N GLU A 273 22.48 -30.13 5.21
CA GLU A 273 21.46 -30.55 4.23
C GLU A 273 20.42 -29.44 3.99
N ASP A 274 19.96 -28.77 5.05
CA ASP A 274 19.02 -27.65 4.95
C ASP A 274 19.65 -26.42 4.27
N VAL A 275 20.96 -26.22 4.44
CA VAL A 275 21.70 -25.17 3.75
C VAL A 275 21.77 -25.44 2.24
N GLU A 276 21.97 -26.68 1.81
CA GLU A 276 21.94 -27.04 0.39
C GLU A 276 20.56 -26.77 -0.22
N TYR A 277 19.48 -27.15 0.49
CA TYR A 277 18.12 -26.86 0.07
C TYR A 277 17.85 -25.35 -0.03
N LEU A 278 18.30 -24.57 0.97
CA LEU A 278 18.19 -23.11 0.97
C LEU A 278 18.91 -22.49 -0.23
N LEU A 279 20.12 -22.98 -0.56
CA LEU A 279 20.90 -22.50 -1.71
C LEU A 279 20.17 -22.79 -3.03
N MET A 280 19.69 -24.02 -3.23
CA MET A 280 18.91 -24.39 -4.42
C MET A 280 17.67 -23.50 -4.58
N LYS A 281 16.97 -23.20 -3.47
CA LYS A 281 15.78 -22.34 -3.48
C LYS A 281 16.15 -20.88 -3.75
N SER A 282 17.22 -20.36 -3.15
CA SER A 282 17.68 -18.99 -3.37
C SER A 282 18.07 -18.72 -4.83
N LEU A 283 18.69 -19.70 -5.51
CA LEU A 283 19.03 -19.64 -6.93
C LEU A 283 17.79 -19.69 -7.85
N SER A 284 16.72 -20.34 -7.41
CA SER A 284 15.44 -20.40 -8.14
C SER A 284 14.64 -19.09 -8.04
N VAL A 285 14.85 -18.34 -6.96
CA VAL A 285 14.18 -17.05 -6.68
C VAL A 285 14.99 -15.85 -7.19
N SER A 286 16.24 -16.08 -7.60
CA SER A 286 17.15 -15.08 -8.18
C SER A 286 16.83 -14.79 -9.65
#